data_AF-A0A6L9FS85-F1
#
_entry.id   AF-A0A6L9FS85-F1
#
_cell.length_a   1.000
_cell.length_b   1.000
_cell.length_c   1.000
_cell.angle_alpha   90.00
_cell.angle_beta   90.00
_cell.angle_gamma   90.00
#
_symmetry.space_group_name_H-M   'P 1'
#
loop_
_entity.id
_entity.type
_entity.pdbx_description
1 polymer ?
#
loop_
_entity_poly.entity_id
_entity_poly.type
_entity_poly.pdbx_seq_one_letter_code
_entity_poly.pdbx_strand_id
1 'polypeptide(L)'
;MVANSKAWKPFAYLNENGEPAGILIDLWRAYGKANNVRVEFYLVDWNQSLEAMKSGKADVHGGLLWSAKRDHFLDYAAPIFTIETQLYLSDRLMGTDVNLFLEGKHTYPVGVVRGGYEEEFAMRQYPNLPLLRFDNNEIMLKAAFSGDIQAFIADLQVANFYLYSSTNPASFVGVRHLYSGELRPAVPQGKSRNLSTIMTGIENIPQEEKARIMNRWMYIKTVYPDYLWPIIGAITVIAMVAFIVALIMTVKLRTRQLKQANQELMILSQTDALTGLCNRRHFMTQFDMCVSKGRRVAVMVFDIDDFKSINDRFGHSVGDIVIREVAQTVSYVAGRDKVVGRIGGEEFAVVFDNTTFEHATQIANQICQSVRERTISSILDDNVTVSLGCAYYLKVNQKITLTDADKLMYQAKHSGKDQAVIKRFAQIDSDDVAYLA
;
A
#
# COMPACT_ATOMS: atom_id res chain seq x y z
N MET A 1 3.02 -54.51 33.75
CA MET A 1 3.21 -53.39 34.69
C MET A 1 4.18 -52.37 34.09
N VAL A 2 3.85 -51.08 34.15
CA VAL A 2 4.65 -49.97 33.61
C VAL A 2 5.23 -49.15 34.76
N ALA A 3 6.57 -49.11 34.86
CA ALA A 3 7.28 -48.32 35.86
C ALA A 3 7.58 -46.90 35.36
N ASN A 4 7.47 -45.92 36.25
CA ASN A 4 7.91 -44.54 35.99
C ASN A 4 8.16 -43.79 37.33
N SER A 5 8.57 -42.52 37.25
CA SER A 5 8.70 -41.65 38.41
C SER A 5 7.34 -41.23 38.98
N LYS A 6 7.24 -41.16 40.31
CA LYS A 6 6.08 -40.61 41.03
C LYS A 6 6.05 -39.07 41.07
N ALA A 7 7.13 -38.40 40.66
CA ALA A 7 7.32 -36.96 40.83
C ALA A 7 7.99 -36.30 39.60
N TRP A 8 7.53 -36.66 38.40
CA TRP A 8 7.99 -36.07 37.13
C TRP A 8 6.84 -35.37 36.40
N LYS A 9 6.24 -34.37 37.05
CA LYS A 9 5.18 -33.51 36.48
C LYS A 9 5.74 -32.72 35.28
N PRO A 10 5.03 -32.61 34.14
CA PRO A 10 3.69 -33.15 33.84
C PRO A 10 3.69 -34.55 33.17
N PHE A 11 4.85 -35.22 33.06
CA PHE A 11 4.99 -36.49 32.33
C PHE A 11 4.41 -37.70 33.07
N ALA A 12 4.81 -37.92 34.33
CA ALA A 12 4.30 -38.99 35.18
C ALA A 12 4.43 -38.62 36.67
N TYR A 13 3.34 -38.70 37.42
CA TYR A 13 3.32 -38.39 38.83
C TYR A 13 2.11 -38.99 39.56
N LEU A 14 2.12 -38.96 40.89
CA LEU A 14 0.96 -39.22 41.73
C LEU A 14 0.24 -37.90 42.03
N ASN A 15 -1.06 -37.83 41.76
CA ASN A 15 -1.89 -36.67 42.10
C ASN A 15 -2.15 -36.60 43.62
N GLU A 16 -2.89 -35.59 44.08
CA GLU A 16 -3.21 -35.39 45.50
C GLU A 16 -3.99 -36.57 46.12
N ASN A 17 -4.71 -37.33 45.30
CA ASN A 17 -5.45 -38.52 45.71
C ASN A 17 -4.59 -39.80 45.69
N GLY A 18 -3.30 -39.70 45.34
CA GLY A 18 -2.40 -40.86 45.20
C GLY A 18 -2.61 -41.66 43.93
N GLU A 19 -3.30 -41.12 42.92
CA GLU A 19 -3.55 -41.80 41.64
C GLU A 19 -2.52 -41.39 40.57
N PRO A 20 -2.13 -42.30 39.65
CA PRO A 20 -1.28 -41.98 38.51
C PRO A 20 -1.89 -40.91 37.59
N ALA A 21 -1.13 -39.87 37.28
CA ALA A 21 -1.47 -38.79 36.37
C ALA A 21 -0.27 -38.32 35.54
N GLY A 22 -0.52 -37.73 34.37
CA GLY A 22 0.50 -37.15 33.49
C GLY A 22 0.40 -37.62 32.04
N ILE A 23 1.21 -37.00 31.16
CA ILE A 23 1.26 -37.26 29.71
C ILE A 23 1.48 -38.75 29.42
N LEU A 24 2.48 -39.35 30.07
CA LEU A 24 2.84 -40.75 29.85
C LEU A 24 1.78 -41.68 30.43
N ILE A 25 1.18 -41.32 31.56
CA ILE A 25 0.10 -42.11 32.15
C ILE A 25 -1.10 -42.17 31.20
N ASP A 26 -1.52 -41.03 30.66
CA ASP A 26 -2.61 -40.97 29.69
C ASP A 26 -2.27 -41.73 28.40
N LEU A 27 -1.02 -41.64 27.93
CA LEU A 27 -0.54 -42.42 26.77
C LEU A 27 -0.61 -43.93 27.02
N TRP A 28 -0.13 -44.41 28.16
CA TRP A 28 -0.14 -45.83 28.49
C TRP A 28 -1.55 -46.36 28.77
N ARG A 29 -2.47 -45.52 29.28
CA ARG A 29 -3.90 -45.85 29.34
C ARG A 29 -4.50 -45.99 27.94
N ALA A 30 -4.17 -45.07 27.03
CA ALA A 30 -4.61 -45.14 25.63
C ALA A 30 -4.04 -46.38 24.93
N TYR A 31 -2.78 -46.73 25.19
CA TYR A 31 -2.17 -47.98 24.75
C TYR A 31 -2.96 -49.20 25.26
N GLY A 32 -3.28 -49.26 26.55
CA GLY A 32 -4.04 -50.37 27.14
C GLY A 32 -5.42 -50.52 26.50
N LYS A 33 -6.11 -49.41 26.26
CA LYS A 33 -7.41 -49.40 25.58
C LYS A 33 -7.33 -49.85 24.12
N ALA A 34 -6.37 -49.33 23.36
CA ALA A 34 -6.21 -49.64 21.94
C ALA A 34 -5.80 -51.10 21.69
N ASN A 35 -5.07 -51.71 22.64
CA ASN A 35 -4.56 -53.07 22.50
C ASN A 35 -5.32 -54.11 23.35
N ASN A 36 -6.37 -53.70 24.06
CA ASN A 36 -7.12 -54.53 25.00
C ASN A 36 -6.22 -55.23 26.04
N VAL A 37 -5.27 -54.49 26.60
CA VAL A 37 -4.33 -54.96 27.64
C VAL A 37 -4.53 -54.16 28.92
N ARG A 38 -4.57 -54.86 30.06
CA ARG A 38 -4.59 -54.22 31.37
C ARG A 38 -3.22 -53.62 31.69
N VAL A 39 -3.16 -52.29 31.80
CA VAL A 39 -1.95 -51.56 32.17
C VAL A 39 -2.02 -51.17 33.64
N GLU A 40 -1.05 -51.62 34.42
CA GLU A 40 -0.87 -51.26 35.82
C GLU A 40 0.37 -50.39 35.98
N PHE A 41 0.29 -49.35 36.81
CA PHE A 41 1.34 -48.36 36.99
C PHE A 41 2.10 -48.60 38.30
N TYR A 42 3.42 -48.62 38.22
CA TYR A 42 4.33 -48.68 39.37
C TYR A 42 5.13 -47.38 39.45
N LEU A 43 4.60 -46.40 40.18
CA LEU A 43 5.21 -45.08 40.31
C LEU A 43 6.02 -44.97 41.61
N VAL A 44 7.33 -44.77 41.48
CA VAL A 44 8.29 -44.70 42.59
C VAL A 44 9.31 -43.59 42.32
N ASP A 45 10.30 -43.36 43.20
CA ASP A 45 11.39 -42.43 42.86
C ASP A 45 12.20 -42.94 41.66
N TRP A 46 12.80 -42.03 40.89
CA TRP A 46 13.43 -42.32 39.59
C TRP A 46 14.43 -43.50 39.65
N ASN A 47 15.30 -43.53 40.64
CA ASN A 47 16.26 -44.63 40.77
C ASN A 47 15.60 -45.97 41.10
N GLN A 48 14.50 -45.95 41.86
CA GLN A 48 13.74 -47.15 42.18
C GLN A 48 12.95 -47.67 40.96
N SER A 49 12.52 -46.79 40.04
CA SER A 49 11.86 -47.23 38.81
C SER A 49 12.84 -47.94 37.88
N LEU A 50 14.10 -47.46 37.82
CA LEU A 50 15.17 -48.14 37.09
C LEU A 50 15.55 -49.48 37.73
N GLU A 51 15.61 -49.56 39.06
CA GLU A 51 15.88 -50.82 39.76
C GLU A 51 14.77 -51.85 39.54
N ALA A 52 13.51 -51.41 39.50
CA ALA A 52 12.38 -52.28 39.18
C ALA A 52 12.48 -52.89 37.77
N MET A 53 13.11 -52.20 36.81
CA MET A 53 13.40 -52.76 35.49
C MET A 53 14.51 -53.81 35.54
N LYS A 54 15.60 -53.54 36.27
CA LYS A 54 16.72 -54.48 36.43
C LYS A 54 16.30 -55.77 37.12
N SER A 55 15.49 -55.66 38.18
CA SER A 55 15.02 -56.81 38.95
C SER A 55 13.88 -57.57 38.26
N GLY A 56 13.45 -57.13 37.08
CA GLY A 56 12.28 -57.69 36.39
C GLY A 56 10.96 -57.49 37.13
N LYS A 57 10.93 -56.60 38.13
CA LYS A 57 9.69 -56.27 38.87
C LYS A 57 8.70 -55.59 37.94
N ALA A 58 9.16 -54.74 37.02
CA ALA A 58 8.33 -54.11 36.00
C ALA A 58 8.68 -54.60 34.58
N ASP A 59 7.67 -54.67 33.71
CA ASP A 59 7.83 -55.18 32.35
C ASP A 59 8.33 -54.10 31.38
N VAL A 60 7.95 -52.85 31.63
CA VAL A 60 8.21 -51.70 30.76
C VAL A 60 8.49 -50.46 31.59
N HIS A 61 9.47 -49.66 31.20
CA HIS A 61 9.62 -48.29 31.68
C HIS A 61 8.83 -47.36 30.76
N GLY A 62 7.96 -46.53 31.34
CA GLY A 62 6.96 -45.79 30.58
C GLY A 62 7.47 -44.64 29.71
N GLY A 63 8.78 -44.43 29.65
CA GLY A 63 9.41 -43.32 28.95
C GLY A 63 10.65 -42.84 29.70
N LEU A 64 11.82 -42.92 29.08
CA LEU A 64 13.07 -42.35 29.56
C LEU A 64 13.97 -41.99 28.37
N LEU A 65 14.99 -41.17 28.62
CA LEU A 65 16.02 -40.88 27.62
C LEU A 65 17.02 -42.05 27.55
N TRP A 66 17.53 -42.27 26.35
CA TRP A 66 18.65 -43.18 26.14
C TRP A 66 19.92 -42.65 26.83
N SER A 67 20.69 -43.55 27.43
CA SER A 67 21.97 -43.23 28.06
C SER A 67 22.89 -44.43 27.96
N ALA A 68 24.18 -44.20 27.72
CA ALA A 68 25.16 -45.28 27.56
C ALA A 68 25.20 -46.21 28.80
N LYS A 69 25.03 -45.65 30.01
CA LYS A 69 25.01 -46.44 31.26
C LYS A 69 23.83 -47.42 31.34
N ARG A 70 22.70 -47.11 30.71
CA ARG A 70 21.45 -47.89 30.81
C ARG A 70 21.25 -48.85 29.64
N ASP A 71 21.91 -48.59 28.51
CA ASP A 71 21.92 -49.45 27.33
C ASP A 71 22.37 -50.88 27.63
N HIS A 72 23.22 -51.05 28.66
CA HIS A 72 23.68 -52.36 29.13
C HIS A 72 22.60 -53.22 29.77
N PHE A 73 21.44 -52.68 30.16
CA PHE A 73 20.38 -53.45 30.82
C PHE A 73 18.96 -53.12 30.33
N LEU A 74 18.81 -52.21 29.36
CA LEU A 74 17.53 -51.83 28.76
C LEU A 74 17.60 -51.87 27.23
N ASP A 75 16.56 -52.42 26.62
CA ASP A 75 16.29 -52.28 25.18
C ASP A 75 15.22 -51.20 24.97
N TYR A 76 15.46 -50.27 24.03
CA TYR A 76 14.64 -49.08 23.83
C TYR A 76 13.72 -49.18 22.62
N ALA A 77 12.48 -48.73 22.78
CA ALA A 77 11.49 -48.70 21.70
C ALA A 77 11.64 -47.44 20.84
N ALA A 78 10.78 -47.33 19.83
CA ALA A 78 10.64 -46.11 19.03
C ALA A 78 10.26 -44.93 19.95
N PRO A 79 10.73 -43.71 19.62
CA PRO A 79 10.47 -42.54 20.43
C PRO A 79 8.98 -42.16 20.41
N ILE A 80 8.47 -41.69 21.55
CA ILE A 80 7.10 -41.18 21.67
C ILE A 80 7.06 -39.72 21.24
N PHE A 81 7.94 -38.89 21.82
CA PHE A 81 8.13 -37.49 21.49
C PHE A 81 9.50 -37.01 21.98
N THR A 82 9.91 -35.83 21.52
CA THR A 82 11.16 -35.18 21.93
C THR A 82 10.89 -34.20 23.06
N ILE A 83 11.77 -34.20 24.06
CA ILE A 83 11.81 -33.19 25.12
C ILE A 83 13.08 -32.36 25.00
N GLU A 84 13.02 -31.12 25.45
CA GLU A 84 14.15 -30.21 25.47
C GLU A 84 14.58 -29.97 26.90
N THR A 85 15.87 -30.04 27.19
CA THR A 85 16.42 -29.76 28.52
C THR A 85 17.22 -28.45 28.47
N GLN A 86 17.00 -27.60 29.46
CA GLN A 86 17.64 -26.29 29.55
C GLN A 86 18.29 -26.06 30.91
N LEU A 87 19.29 -25.18 30.94
CA LEU A 87 19.79 -24.55 32.16
C LEU A 87 18.87 -23.39 32.52
N TYR A 88 18.39 -23.38 33.76
CA TYR A 88 17.62 -22.30 34.35
C TYR A 88 18.47 -21.57 35.37
N LEU A 89 18.48 -20.24 35.29
CA LEU A 89 19.13 -19.36 36.26
C LEU A 89 18.09 -18.48 36.94
N SER A 90 18.32 -18.19 38.21
CA SER A 90 17.53 -17.19 38.94
C SER A 90 17.70 -15.81 38.31
N ASP A 91 16.63 -15.01 38.35
CA ASP A 91 16.64 -13.58 38.00
C ASP A 91 17.76 -12.78 38.70
N ARG A 92 18.19 -13.21 39.90
CA ARG A 92 19.33 -12.64 40.65
C ARG A 92 20.68 -12.82 39.97
N LEU A 93 20.81 -13.77 39.05
CA LEU A 93 22.02 -14.04 38.28
C LEU A 93 21.96 -13.46 36.86
N MET A 94 20.93 -12.65 36.56
CA MET A 94 20.79 -11.99 35.25
C MET A 94 22.00 -11.08 34.97
N GLY A 95 22.62 -11.26 33.80
CA GLY A 95 23.85 -10.59 33.40
C GLY A 95 25.12 -11.44 33.59
N THR A 96 25.03 -12.63 34.19
CA THR A 96 26.14 -13.59 34.22
C THR A 96 26.39 -14.15 32.81
N ASP A 97 27.66 -14.23 32.39
CA ASP A 97 28.01 -14.95 31.16
C ASP A 97 27.73 -16.44 31.35
N VAL A 98 26.73 -16.93 30.63
CA VAL A 98 26.25 -18.32 30.71
C VAL A 98 27.34 -19.33 30.32
N ASN A 99 28.28 -18.96 29.45
CA ASN A 99 29.38 -19.84 29.07
C ASN A 99 30.38 -19.99 30.23
N LEU A 100 30.77 -18.87 30.86
CA LEU A 100 31.63 -18.89 32.05
C LEU A 100 30.95 -19.60 33.23
N PHE A 101 29.62 -19.47 33.33
CA PHE A 101 28.84 -20.21 34.31
C PHE A 101 28.98 -21.73 34.08
N LEU A 102 28.72 -22.21 32.86
CA LEU A 102 28.84 -23.63 32.51
C LEU A 102 30.27 -24.19 32.63
N GLU A 103 31.30 -23.35 32.54
CA GLU A 103 32.69 -23.73 32.81
C GLU A 103 32.98 -23.99 34.31
N GLY A 104 32.03 -23.71 35.21
CA GLY A 104 32.17 -23.92 36.65
C GLY A 104 32.99 -22.86 37.37
N LYS A 105 33.17 -21.67 36.76
CA LYS A 105 33.90 -20.53 37.36
C LYS A 105 33.05 -19.75 38.38
N HIS A 106 32.28 -20.45 39.19
CA HIS A 106 31.39 -19.90 40.22
C HIS A 106 31.18 -20.90 41.36
N THR A 107 30.58 -20.44 42.46
CA THR A 107 30.28 -21.27 43.64
C THR A 107 28.81 -21.70 43.74
N TYR A 108 27.93 -21.16 42.90
CA TYR A 108 26.50 -21.48 42.93
C TYR A 108 26.24 -22.95 42.54
N PRO A 109 25.66 -23.78 43.40
CA PRO A 109 25.33 -25.15 43.04
C PRO A 109 24.22 -25.19 41.98
N VAL A 110 24.37 -26.08 41.00
CA VAL A 110 23.38 -26.36 39.95
C VAL A 110 22.60 -27.62 40.32
N GLY A 111 21.31 -27.47 40.56
CA GLY A 111 20.40 -28.58 40.87
C GLY A 111 20.22 -29.54 39.70
N VAL A 112 20.31 -30.84 39.96
CA VAL A 112 19.99 -31.95 39.03
C VAL A 112 19.30 -33.09 39.77
N VAL A 113 18.52 -33.93 39.07
CA VAL A 113 17.95 -35.14 39.67
C VAL A 113 18.97 -36.28 39.64
N ARG A 114 19.17 -36.92 40.79
CA ARG A 114 20.08 -38.06 40.95
C ARG A 114 19.67 -39.21 40.04
N GLY A 115 20.61 -39.67 39.23
CA GLY A 115 20.42 -40.74 38.27
C GLY A 115 19.61 -40.33 37.05
N GLY A 116 19.26 -39.05 36.89
CA GLY A 116 18.67 -38.46 35.69
C GLY A 116 19.66 -38.41 34.52
N TYR A 117 19.17 -38.15 33.30
CA TYR A 117 20.06 -38.01 32.15
C TYR A 117 20.77 -36.64 32.15
N GLU A 118 20.11 -35.62 32.69
CA GLU A 118 20.64 -34.28 32.91
C GLU A 118 21.90 -34.28 33.78
N GLU A 119 21.96 -35.15 34.81
CA GLU A 119 23.16 -35.34 35.63
C GLU A 119 24.30 -35.94 34.79
N GLU A 120 24.02 -37.01 34.04
CA GLU A 120 25.02 -37.67 33.19
C GLU A 120 25.57 -36.72 32.12
N PHE A 121 24.68 -35.95 31.48
CA PHE A 121 25.03 -34.97 30.47
C PHE A 121 25.90 -33.86 31.08
N ALA A 122 25.49 -33.29 32.22
CA ALA A 122 26.23 -32.22 32.89
C ALA A 122 27.62 -32.70 33.33
N MET A 123 27.73 -33.89 33.93
CA MET A 123 29.02 -34.45 34.32
C MET A 123 29.95 -34.71 33.13
N ARG A 124 29.40 -35.08 31.97
CA ARG A 124 30.18 -35.39 30.76
C ARG A 124 30.64 -34.13 30.03
N GLN A 125 29.76 -33.15 29.86
CA GLN A 125 30.03 -31.94 29.07
C GLN A 125 30.64 -30.81 29.90
N TYR A 126 30.30 -30.74 31.20
CA TYR A 126 30.69 -29.68 32.12
C TYR A 126 31.23 -30.28 33.44
N PRO A 127 32.39 -30.96 33.41
CA PRO A 127 32.89 -31.73 34.56
C PRO A 127 33.21 -30.88 35.80
N ASN A 128 33.45 -29.57 35.61
CA ASN A 128 33.75 -28.63 36.70
C ASN A 128 32.48 -27.95 37.26
N LEU A 129 31.30 -28.23 36.72
CA LEU A 129 30.05 -27.61 37.18
C LEU A 129 29.70 -28.14 38.58
N PRO A 130 29.50 -27.27 39.58
CA PRO A 130 29.17 -27.71 40.93
C PRO A 130 27.73 -28.24 40.98
N LEU A 131 27.55 -29.56 40.89
CA LEU A 131 26.21 -30.20 40.88
C LEU A 131 25.70 -30.51 42.29
N LEU A 132 24.47 -30.09 42.59
CA LEU A 132 23.70 -30.52 43.76
C LEU A 132 22.59 -31.49 43.34
N ARG A 133 22.60 -32.69 43.92
CA ARG A 133 21.73 -33.81 43.51
C ARG A 133 20.50 -33.91 44.39
N PHE A 134 19.32 -34.00 43.76
CA PHE A 134 18.03 -34.18 44.42
C PHE A 134 17.40 -35.52 44.04
N ASP A 135 16.55 -36.08 44.89
CA ASP A 135 15.93 -37.39 44.62
C ASP A 135 14.83 -37.31 43.53
N ASN A 136 14.20 -36.15 43.35
CA ASN A 136 13.22 -35.90 42.30
C ASN A 136 13.07 -34.39 41.98
N ASN A 137 12.36 -34.10 40.88
CA ASN A 137 12.14 -32.73 40.39
C ASN A 137 11.33 -31.88 41.36
N GLU A 138 10.39 -32.47 42.11
CA GLU A 138 9.56 -31.72 43.05
C GLU A 138 10.42 -31.11 44.19
N ILE A 139 11.32 -31.90 44.77
CA ILE A 139 12.22 -31.44 45.83
C ILE A 139 13.20 -30.39 45.28
N MET A 140 13.78 -30.65 44.10
CA MET A 140 14.71 -29.71 43.45
C MET A 140 14.06 -28.35 43.18
N LEU A 141 12.85 -28.34 42.61
CA LEU A 141 12.16 -27.10 42.25
C LEU A 141 11.62 -26.37 43.48
N LYS A 142 11.22 -27.09 44.54
CA LYS A 142 10.93 -26.47 45.84
C LYS A 142 12.16 -25.77 46.43
N ALA A 143 13.34 -26.38 46.35
CA ALA A 143 14.59 -25.77 46.79
C ALA A 143 14.92 -24.53 45.95
N ALA A 144 14.71 -24.58 44.63
CA ALA A 144 14.90 -23.42 43.75
C ALA A 144 13.99 -22.24 44.13
N PHE A 145 12.69 -22.48 44.27
CA PHE A 145 11.73 -21.40 44.61
C PHE A 145 11.83 -20.90 46.05
N SER A 146 12.37 -21.71 46.96
CA SER A 146 12.69 -21.28 48.33
C SER A 146 13.98 -20.46 48.41
N GLY A 147 14.78 -20.44 47.33
CA GLY A 147 16.03 -19.70 47.22
C GLY A 147 17.28 -20.47 47.64
N ASP A 148 17.17 -21.77 47.91
CA ASP A 148 18.28 -22.63 48.36
C ASP A 148 19.28 -22.91 47.24
N ILE A 149 18.82 -22.93 45.98
CA ILE A 149 19.65 -23.03 44.78
C ILE A 149 19.30 -21.91 43.80
N GLN A 150 20.31 -21.43 43.05
CA GLN A 150 20.16 -20.32 42.12
C GLN A 150 20.21 -20.77 40.65
N ALA A 151 20.46 -22.07 40.42
CA ALA A 151 20.49 -22.68 39.11
C ALA A 151 20.02 -24.13 39.18
N PHE A 152 19.37 -24.60 38.13
CA PHE A 152 19.04 -26.02 37.96
C PHE A 152 18.96 -26.39 36.48
N ILE A 153 19.10 -27.68 36.18
CA ILE A 153 18.89 -28.24 34.85
C ILE A 153 17.63 -29.08 34.88
N ALA A 154 16.68 -28.77 33.99
CA ALA A 154 15.42 -29.51 33.90
C ALA A 154 14.85 -29.48 32.48
N ASP A 155 13.96 -30.43 32.21
CA ASP A 155 13.19 -30.44 30.97
C ASP A 155 12.24 -29.24 30.90
N LEU A 156 12.07 -28.66 29.71
CA LEU A 156 11.28 -27.47 29.46
C LEU A 156 9.85 -27.59 30.01
N GLN A 157 9.20 -28.73 29.79
CA GLN A 157 7.83 -28.96 30.25
C GLN A 157 7.76 -29.11 31.77
N VAL A 158 8.79 -29.69 32.41
CA VAL A 158 8.88 -29.80 33.86
C VAL A 158 9.04 -28.41 34.46
N ALA A 159 10.04 -27.65 34.02
CA ALA A 159 10.28 -26.30 34.50
C ALA A 159 9.05 -25.41 34.29
N ASN A 160 8.44 -25.40 33.09
CA ASN A 160 7.24 -24.61 32.80
C ASN A 160 6.07 -24.97 33.73
N PHE A 161 5.81 -26.26 33.97
CA PHE A 161 4.73 -26.67 34.87
C PHE A 161 4.90 -26.04 36.25
N TYR A 162 6.11 -26.10 36.80
CA TYR A 162 6.41 -25.57 38.12
C TYR A 162 6.50 -24.04 38.16
N LEU A 163 7.03 -23.40 37.11
CA LEU A 163 7.06 -21.93 37.01
C LEU A 163 5.64 -21.35 36.96
N TYR A 164 4.76 -21.89 36.12
CA TYR A 164 3.37 -21.41 35.99
C TYR A 164 2.45 -21.79 37.15
N SER A 165 2.74 -22.87 37.87
CA SER A 165 1.99 -23.25 39.09
C SER A 165 2.52 -22.61 40.36
N SER A 166 3.69 -21.97 40.32
CA SER A 166 4.26 -21.25 41.46
C SER A 166 3.65 -19.85 41.65
N THR A 167 3.78 -19.31 42.86
CA THR A 167 3.35 -17.94 43.20
C THR A 167 4.27 -16.86 42.60
N ASN A 168 5.47 -17.23 42.12
CA ASN A 168 6.42 -16.29 41.50
C ASN A 168 7.05 -16.87 40.21
N PRO A 169 6.30 -16.88 39.10
CA PRO A 169 6.72 -17.51 37.83
C PRO A 169 7.97 -16.90 37.19
N ALA A 170 8.35 -15.67 37.56
CA ALA A 170 9.45 -14.93 36.95
C ALA A 170 10.80 -15.11 37.66
N SER A 171 10.85 -15.91 38.73
CA SER A 171 12.06 -16.06 39.55
C SER A 171 13.21 -16.81 38.86
N PHE A 172 12.91 -17.61 37.82
CA PHE A 172 13.90 -18.35 37.03
C PHE A 172 13.62 -18.24 35.53
N VAL A 173 14.68 -18.16 34.73
CA VAL A 173 14.60 -18.06 33.27
C VAL A 173 15.50 -19.13 32.64
N GLY A 174 15.00 -19.78 31.59
CA GLY A 174 15.81 -20.68 30.77
C GLY A 174 16.84 -19.88 29.96
N VAL A 175 18.13 -20.07 30.24
CA VAL A 175 19.22 -19.27 29.65
C VAL A 175 20.03 -20.00 28.59
N ARG A 176 19.98 -21.34 28.59
CA ARG A 176 20.72 -22.17 27.64
C ARG A 176 19.99 -23.47 27.38
N HIS A 177 19.70 -23.72 26.10
CA HIS A 177 19.37 -25.06 25.64
C HIS A 177 20.61 -25.96 25.73
N LEU A 178 20.48 -27.11 26.39
CA LEU A 178 21.58 -28.06 26.57
C LEU A 178 21.51 -29.21 25.57
N TYR A 179 20.34 -29.84 25.45
CA TYR A 179 20.11 -30.90 24.47
C TYR A 179 18.61 -31.13 24.25
N SER A 180 18.31 -31.79 23.12
CA SER A 180 17.01 -32.40 22.84
C SER A 180 17.13 -33.91 22.97
N GLY A 181 16.26 -34.53 23.76
CA GLY A 181 16.25 -35.96 24.03
C GLY A 181 14.96 -36.60 23.56
N GLU A 182 15.07 -37.74 22.90
CA GLU A 182 13.92 -38.53 22.51
C GLU A 182 13.45 -39.41 23.68
N LEU A 183 12.19 -39.25 24.06
CA LEU A 183 11.59 -40.04 25.12
C LEU A 183 11.14 -41.39 24.58
N ARG A 184 11.73 -42.47 25.11
CA ARG A 184 11.54 -43.83 24.60
C ARG A 184 11.03 -44.75 25.70
N PRO A 185 10.01 -45.58 25.43
CA PRO A 185 9.74 -46.76 26.25
C PRO A 185 10.96 -47.66 26.28
N ALA A 186 11.15 -48.39 27.36
CA ALA A 186 12.19 -49.42 27.41
C ALA A 186 11.73 -50.67 28.14
N VAL A 187 12.33 -51.80 27.79
CA VAL A 187 12.12 -53.10 28.42
C VAL A 187 13.47 -53.62 28.95
N PRO A 188 13.49 -54.58 29.88
CA PRO A 188 14.74 -55.21 30.29
C PRO A 188 15.45 -55.84 29.08
N GLN A 189 16.79 -55.75 29.04
CA GLN A 189 17.59 -56.25 27.92
C GLN A 189 17.28 -57.71 27.58
N GLY A 190 17.18 -58.02 26.29
CA GLY A 190 16.89 -59.36 25.79
C GLY A 190 15.39 -59.69 25.71
N LYS A 191 14.49 -58.73 26.02
CA LYS A 191 13.03 -58.88 25.89
C LYS A 191 12.51 -58.37 24.55
N SER A 192 13.15 -58.76 23.44
CA SER A 192 12.82 -58.26 22.08
C SER A 192 11.36 -58.47 21.67
N ARG A 193 10.71 -59.53 22.16
CA ARG A 193 9.26 -59.76 21.94
C ARG A 193 8.38 -58.70 22.61
N ASN A 194 8.74 -58.25 23.80
CA ASN A 194 8.01 -57.18 24.49
C ASN A 194 8.20 -55.86 23.76
N LEU A 195 9.41 -55.63 23.25
CA LEU A 195 9.75 -54.44 22.48
C LEU A 195 8.92 -54.31 21.20
N SER A 196 8.84 -55.38 20.40
CA SER A 196 8.02 -55.38 19.18
C SER A 196 6.53 -55.22 19.48
N THR A 197 6.05 -55.86 20.56
CA THR A 197 4.66 -55.70 21.01
C THR A 197 4.32 -54.25 21.35
N ILE A 198 5.23 -53.55 22.04
CA ILE A 198 5.06 -52.13 22.39
C ILE A 198 5.06 -51.25 21.14
N MET A 199 5.97 -51.49 20.20
CA MET A 199 6.06 -50.72 18.96
C MET A 199 4.76 -50.81 18.16
N THR A 200 4.30 -52.03 17.86
CA THR A 200 3.02 -52.24 17.14
C THR A 200 1.83 -51.71 17.96
N GLY A 201 1.84 -51.87 19.28
CA GLY A 201 0.72 -51.41 20.10
C GLY A 201 0.61 -49.88 20.19
N ILE A 202 1.70 -49.13 20.07
CA ILE A 202 1.67 -47.66 20.00
C ILE A 202 1.10 -47.17 18.67
N GLU A 203 1.30 -47.92 17.58
CA GLU A 203 0.72 -47.63 16.26
C GLU A 203 -0.80 -47.76 16.27
N ASN A 204 -1.35 -48.68 17.08
CA ASN A 204 -2.79 -48.88 17.24
C ASN A 204 -3.52 -47.73 17.94
N ILE A 205 -2.81 -46.80 18.61
CA ILE A 205 -3.42 -45.65 19.27
C ILE A 205 -3.85 -44.62 18.20
N PRO A 206 -5.14 -44.23 18.12
CA PRO A 206 -5.61 -43.24 17.15
C PRO A 206 -4.86 -41.90 17.25
N GLN A 207 -4.59 -41.27 16.10
CA GLN A 207 -3.88 -39.99 16.06
C GLN A 207 -4.63 -38.87 16.78
N GLU A 208 -5.96 -38.85 16.70
CA GLU A 208 -6.80 -37.90 17.44
C GLU A 208 -6.62 -38.03 18.96
N GLU A 209 -6.50 -39.26 19.46
CA GLU A 209 -6.27 -39.51 20.88
C GLU A 209 -4.87 -39.07 21.31
N LYS A 210 -3.85 -39.30 20.46
CA LYS A 210 -2.48 -38.78 20.68
C LYS A 210 -2.50 -37.24 20.74
N ALA A 211 -3.17 -36.59 19.80
CA ALA A 211 -3.31 -35.13 19.78
C ALA A 211 -4.08 -34.60 21.00
N ARG A 212 -5.17 -35.26 21.42
CA ARG A 212 -5.94 -34.91 22.61
C ARG A 212 -5.08 -34.96 23.88
N ILE A 213 -4.28 -36.01 24.05
CA ILE A 213 -3.36 -36.16 25.19
C ILE A 213 -2.30 -35.03 25.14
N MET A 214 -1.68 -34.81 23.99
CA MET A 214 -0.67 -33.76 23.84
C MET A 214 -1.24 -32.36 24.12
N ASN A 215 -2.40 -32.01 23.58
CA ASN A 215 -3.04 -30.71 23.79
C ASN A 215 -3.51 -30.48 25.23
N ARG A 216 -3.91 -31.54 25.94
CA ARG A 216 -4.30 -31.45 27.36
C ARG A 216 -3.15 -31.01 28.25
N TRP A 217 -1.93 -31.43 27.93
CA TRP A 217 -0.78 -31.28 28.81
C TRP A 217 0.29 -30.30 28.29
N MET A 218 0.40 -30.10 26.97
CA MET A 218 1.33 -29.15 26.35
C MET A 218 0.59 -27.86 25.98
N TYR A 219 0.37 -27.01 26.97
CA TYR A 219 -0.21 -25.68 26.75
C TYR A 219 0.89 -24.72 26.25
N ILE A 220 1.02 -24.57 24.93
CA ILE A 220 1.91 -23.58 24.32
C ILE A 220 1.14 -22.26 24.24
N LYS A 221 1.34 -21.33 25.20
CA LYS A 221 0.97 -19.92 24.95
C LYS A 221 1.98 -19.36 23.94
N THR A 222 1.55 -19.15 22.70
CA THR A 222 2.23 -18.20 21.80
C THR A 222 1.99 -16.80 22.34
N VAL A 223 2.91 -16.30 23.17
CA VAL A 223 2.86 -14.91 23.67
C VAL A 223 3.46 -14.02 22.58
N TYR A 224 2.60 -13.49 21.72
CA TYR A 224 3.01 -12.36 20.87
C TYR A 224 3.19 -11.12 21.75
N PRO A 225 4.29 -10.35 21.60
CA PRO A 225 4.47 -9.15 22.39
C PRO A 225 3.33 -8.15 22.17
N ASP A 226 2.79 -7.60 23.25
CA ASP A 226 1.64 -6.68 23.22
C ASP A 226 1.89 -5.42 22.37
N TYR A 227 3.15 -5.03 22.17
CA TYR A 227 3.54 -3.88 21.35
C TYR A 227 3.37 -4.09 19.83
N LEU A 228 3.12 -5.32 19.35
CA LEU A 228 2.98 -5.56 17.90
C LEU A 228 1.72 -4.92 17.31
N TRP A 229 0.59 -4.99 18.02
CA TRP A 229 -0.67 -4.38 17.58
C TRP A 229 -0.60 -2.87 17.39
N PRO A 230 -0.08 -2.06 18.33
CA PRO A 230 0.07 -0.63 18.12
C PRO A 230 1.07 -0.30 17.00
N ILE A 231 2.14 -1.09 16.82
CA ILE A 231 3.08 -0.89 15.70
C ILE A 231 2.39 -1.12 14.35
N ILE A 232 1.63 -2.20 14.21
CA ILE A 232 0.86 -2.49 12.98
C ILE A 232 -0.12 -1.35 12.71
N GLY A 233 -0.83 -0.88 13.74
CA GLY A 233 -1.74 0.27 13.63
C GLY A 233 -1.04 1.57 13.20
N ALA A 234 0.15 1.85 13.73
CA ALA A 234 0.91 3.04 13.34
C ALA A 234 1.38 2.95 11.87
N ILE A 235 1.88 1.80 11.44
CA ILE A 235 2.33 1.56 10.06
C ILE A 235 1.17 1.73 9.08
N THR A 236 -0.01 1.18 9.39
CA THR A 236 -1.18 1.29 8.51
C THR A 236 -1.67 2.73 8.38
N VAL A 237 -1.68 3.50 9.46
CA VAL A 237 -2.04 4.93 9.42
C VAL A 237 -1.03 5.73 8.59
N ILE A 238 0.27 5.51 8.78
CA ILE A 238 1.31 6.20 8.00
C ILE A 238 1.17 5.89 6.51
N ALA A 239 0.97 4.62 6.16
CA ALA A 239 0.77 4.20 4.77
C ALA A 239 -0.49 4.82 4.15
N MET A 240 -1.59 4.89 4.91
CA MET A 240 -2.84 5.51 4.46
C MET A 240 -2.66 7.01 4.20
N VAL A 241 -1.99 7.73 5.11
CA VAL A 241 -1.71 9.17 4.94
C VAL A 241 -0.81 9.41 3.74
N ALA A 242 0.26 8.62 3.58
CA ALA A 242 1.16 8.73 2.43
C ALA A 242 0.42 8.50 1.10
N PHE A 243 -0.47 7.50 1.06
CA PHE A 243 -1.30 7.22 -0.12
C PHE A 243 -2.25 8.37 -0.45
N ILE A 244 -2.96 8.92 0.54
CA ILE A 244 -3.87 10.06 0.34
C ILE A 244 -3.11 11.28 -0.19
N VAL A 245 -1.95 11.58 0.38
CA VAL A 245 -1.12 12.71 -0.03
C VAL A 245 -0.61 12.53 -1.48
N ALA A 246 -0.14 11.34 -1.83
CA ALA A 246 0.28 11.01 -3.20
C ALA A 246 -0.88 11.14 -4.20
N LEU A 247 -2.08 10.68 -3.82
CA LEU A 247 -3.28 10.80 -4.64
C LEU A 247 -3.65 12.28 -4.88
N ILE A 248 -3.70 13.09 -3.83
CA ILE A 248 -4.01 14.53 -3.92
C ILE A 248 -3.01 15.26 -4.83
N MET A 249 -1.70 14.97 -4.70
CA MET A 249 -0.68 15.57 -5.57
C MET A 249 -0.86 15.16 -7.03
N THR A 250 -1.12 13.87 -7.29
CA THR A 250 -1.33 13.35 -8.64
C THR A 250 -2.55 13.99 -9.31
N VAL A 251 -3.66 14.08 -8.59
CA VAL A 251 -4.89 14.74 -9.09
C VAL A 251 -4.61 16.20 -9.42
N LYS A 252 -3.99 16.96 -8.51
CA LYS A 252 -3.64 18.37 -8.76
C LYS A 252 -2.78 18.56 -10.01
N LEU A 253 -1.78 17.70 -10.22
CA LEU A 253 -0.91 17.77 -11.39
C LEU A 253 -1.69 17.50 -12.69
N ARG A 254 -2.50 16.44 -12.72
CA ARG A 254 -3.33 16.09 -13.87
C ARG A 254 -4.36 17.16 -14.20
N THR A 255 -5.00 17.75 -13.20
CA THR A 255 -5.94 18.85 -13.40
C THR A 255 -5.26 20.08 -14.02
N ARG A 256 -4.03 20.41 -13.60
CA ARG A 256 -3.26 21.51 -14.21
C ARG A 256 -2.93 21.24 -15.68
N GLN A 257 -2.43 20.04 -16.00
CA GLN A 257 -2.13 19.64 -17.38
C GLN A 257 -3.38 19.69 -18.27
N LEU A 258 -4.49 19.15 -17.78
CA LEU A 258 -5.76 19.17 -18.51
C LEU A 258 -6.25 20.60 -18.75
N LYS A 259 -6.11 21.49 -17.76
CA LYS A 259 -6.50 22.89 -17.90
C LYS A 259 -5.65 23.61 -18.96
N GLN A 260 -4.34 23.38 -18.97
CA GLN A 260 -3.44 23.96 -19.97
C GLN A 260 -3.75 23.44 -21.38
N ALA A 261 -3.90 22.13 -21.54
CA ALA A 261 -4.27 21.53 -22.83
C ALA A 261 -5.63 22.05 -23.34
N ASN A 262 -6.62 22.19 -22.46
CA ASN A 262 -7.90 22.79 -22.83
C ASN A 262 -7.79 24.26 -23.24
N GLN A 263 -6.92 25.05 -22.58
CA GLN A 263 -6.68 26.44 -22.97
C GLN A 263 -6.01 26.53 -24.34
N GLU A 264 -5.00 25.70 -24.61
CA GLU A 264 -4.34 25.63 -25.91
C GLU A 264 -5.30 25.20 -27.02
N LEU A 265 -6.11 24.16 -26.77
CA LEU A 265 -7.16 23.73 -27.70
C LEU A 265 -8.19 24.83 -27.95
N MET A 266 -8.55 25.60 -26.92
CA MET A 266 -9.48 26.71 -27.05
C MET A 266 -8.91 27.81 -27.94
N ILE A 267 -7.64 28.19 -27.75
CA ILE A 267 -6.96 29.16 -28.61
C ILE A 267 -6.92 28.64 -30.06
N LEU A 268 -6.38 27.44 -30.29
CA LEU A 268 -6.31 26.84 -31.63
C LEU A 268 -7.67 26.72 -32.32
N SER A 269 -8.73 26.42 -31.56
CA SER A 269 -10.09 26.33 -32.10
C SER A 269 -10.74 27.68 -32.36
N GLN A 270 -10.29 28.77 -31.74
CA GLN A 270 -10.98 30.07 -31.78
C GLN A 270 -10.24 31.14 -32.55
N THR A 271 -8.92 31.06 -32.64
CA THR A 271 -8.09 32.06 -33.31
C THR A 271 -7.59 31.59 -34.67
N ASP A 272 -7.36 32.53 -35.58
CA ASP A 272 -6.63 32.30 -36.82
C ASP A 272 -5.12 32.26 -36.54
N ALA A 273 -4.45 31.22 -37.00
CA ALA A 273 -3.05 30.94 -36.64
C ALA A 273 -2.06 32.01 -37.15
N LEU A 274 -2.38 32.71 -38.25
CA LEU A 274 -1.51 33.72 -38.83
C LEU A 274 -1.69 35.08 -38.14
N THR A 275 -2.93 35.47 -37.86
CA THR A 275 -3.28 36.83 -37.42
C THR A 275 -3.54 36.96 -35.93
N GLY A 276 -3.85 35.87 -35.24
CA GLY A 276 -4.28 35.88 -33.83
C GLY A 276 -5.69 36.46 -33.61
N LEU A 277 -6.38 36.88 -34.67
CA LEU A 277 -7.78 37.31 -34.63
C LEU A 277 -8.72 36.11 -34.48
N CYS A 278 -10.02 36.35 -34.29
CA CYS A 278 -10.99 35.25 -34.34
C CYS A 278 -10.89 34.54 -35.70
N ASN A 279 -10.87 33.21 -35.71
CA ASN A 279 -11.08 32.48 -36.95
C ASN A 279 -12.56 32.60 -37.39
N ARG A 280 -12.85 32.25 -38.64
CA ARG A 280 -14.20 32.31 -39.22
C ARG A 280 -15.26 31.68 -38.32
N ARG A 281 -15.01 30.49 -37.77
CA ARG A 281 -15.99 29.77 -36.95
C ARG A 281 -16.31 30.55 -35.67
N HIS A 282 -15.29 31.00 -34.95
CA HIS A 282 -15.48 31.74 -33.72
C HIS A 282 -16.09 33.13 -33.96
N PHE A 283 -15.64 33.81 -35.01
CA PHE A 283 -16.21 35.08 -35.44
C PHE A 283 -17.72 34.98 -35.68
N MET A 284 -18.18 33.97 -36.43
CA MET A 284 -19.61 33.77 -36.69
C MET A 284 -20.42 33.52 -35.41
N THR A 285 -19.87 32.72 -34.48
CA THR A 285 -20.51 32.49 -33.18
C THR A 285 -20.66 33.79 -32.39
N GLN A 286 -19.62 34.62 -32.34
CA GLN A 286 -19.65 35.91 -31.66
C GLN A 286 -20.54 36.93 -32.39
N PHE A 287 -20.58 36.89 -33.72
CA PHE A 287 -21.47 37.69 -34.54
C PHE A 287 -22.93 37.42 -34.20
N ASP A 288 -23.36 36.16 -34.13
CA ASP A 288 -24.73 35.80 -33.76
C ASP A 288 -25.09 36.28 -32.34
N MET A 289 -24.12 36.22 -31.41
CA MET A 289 -24.28 36.77 -30.05
C MET A 289 -24.42 38.30 -30.05
N CYS A 290 -23.59 39.00 -30.82
CA CYS A 290 -23.63 40.46 -30.94
C CYS A 290 -24.94 40.94 -31.58
N VAL A 291 -25.39 40.24 -32.63
CA VAL A 291 -26.65 40.53 -33.34
C VAL A 291 -27.88 40.27 -32.45
N SER A 292 -27.88 39.16 -31.70
CA SER A 292 -28.99 38.81 -30.81
C SER A 292 -29.12 39.76 -29.61
N LYS A 293 -28.02 40.28 -29.07
CA LYS A 293 -28.01 41.20 -27.91
C LYS A 293 -28.06 42.68 -28.28
N GLY A 294 -27.35 43.10 -29.34
CA GLY A 294 -27.18 44.51 -29.70
C GLY A 294 -28.49 45.15 -30.13
N ARG A 295 -28.69 46.43 -29.78
CA ARG A 295 -29.81 47.26 -30.28
C ARG A 295 -29.41 48.08 -31.51
N ARG A 296 -28.12 48.37 -31.63
CA ARG A 296 -27.48 49.05 -32.76
C ARG A 296 -26.28 48.21 -33.14
N VAL A 297 -26.22 47.74 -34.37
CA VAL A 297 -25.17 46.80 -34.79
C VAL A 297 -24.50 47.37 -36.03
N ALA A 298 -23.18 47.43 -36.02
CA ALA A 298 -22.40 47.73 -37.21
C ALA A 298 -21.63 46.47 -37.61
N VAL A 299 -21.74 46.10 -38.88
CA VAL A 299 -21.06 44.96 -39.46
C VAL A 299 -20.16 45.50 -40.56
N MET A 300 -18.87 45.22 -40.44
CA MET A 300 -17.87 45.59 -41.43
C MET A 300 -17.29 44.32 -42.04
N VAL A 301 -17.15 44.31 -43.36
CA VAL A 301 -16.39 43.31 -44.10
C VAL A 301 -15.40 44.06 -44.97
N PHE A 302 -14.15 43.60 -44.99
CA PHE A 302 -13.11 44.25 -45.77
C PHE A 302 -12.09 43.23 -46.27
N ASP A 303 -11.41 43.61 -47.35
CA ASP A 303 -10.48 42.78 -48.09
C ASP A 303 -9.26 43.62 -48.49
N ILE A 304 -8.09 42.99 -48.54
CA ILE A 304 -6.84 43.64 -48.93
C ILE A 304 -6.82 43.83 -50.45
N ASP A 305 -6.73 45.08 -50.87
CA ASP A 305 -6.73 45.43 -52.29
C ASP A 305 -5.49 44.86 -52.99
N ASP A 306 -5.69 44.27 -54.17
CA ASP A 306 -4.64 43.69 -55.02
C ASP A 306 -3.74 42.66 -54.32
N PHE A 307 -4.26 41.98 -53.29
CA PHE A 307 -3.51 40.99 -52.52
C PHE A 307 -2.90 39.86 -53.36
N LYS A 308 -3.61 39.41 -54.41
CA LYS A 308 -3.07 38.44 -55.37
C LYS A 308 -1.83 38.96 -56.07
N SER A 309 -1.81 40.21 -56.51
CA SER A 309 -0.65 40.83 -57.15
C SER A 309 0.53 40.95 -56.19
N ILE A 310 0.28 41.20 -54.90
CA ILE A 310 1.31 41.18 -53.86
C ILE A 310 1.94 39.78 -53.75
N ASN A 311 1.11 38.73 -53.66
CA ASN A 311 1.60 37.35 -53.62
C ASN A 311 2.36 36.95 -54.89
N ASP A 312 1.85 37.32 -56.06
CA ASP A 312 2.44 36.97 -57.34
C ASP A 312 3.80 37.67 -57.54
N ARG A 313 3.96 38.91 -57.04
CA ARG A 313 5.20 39.71 -57.19
C ARG A 313 6.24 39.44 -56.11
N PHE A 314 5.83 39.20 -54.87
CA PHE A 314 6.72 39.14 -53.71
C PHE A 314 6.69 37.81 -52.95
N GLY A 315 5.81 36.88 -53.35
CA GLY A 315 5.66 35.57 -52.75
C GLY A 315 4.75 35.56 -51.51
N HIS A 316 4.24 34.37 -51.18
CA HIS A 316 3.30 34.16 -50.08
C HIS A 316 3.84 34.58 -48.71
N SER A 317 5.14 34.44 -48.46
CA SER A 317 5.75 34.87 -47.19
C SER A 317 5.61 36.38 -46.94
N VAL A 318 5.64 37.18 -48.00
CA VAL A 318 5.39 38.64 -47.92
C VAL A 318 3.90 38.92 -47.76
N GLY A 319 3.05 38.19 -48.48
CA GLY A 319 1.60 38.23 -48.26
C GLY A 319 1.20 37.95 -46.81
N ASP A 320 1.83 36.98 -46.17
CA ASP A 320 1.61 36.64 -44.75
C ASP A 320 2.05 37.76 -43.80
N ILE A 321 3.08 38.53 -44.15
CA ILE A 321 3.46 39.75 -43.41
C ILE A 321 2.37 40.81 -43.56
N VAL A 322 1.87 41.01 -44.79
CA VAL A 322 0.81 41.99 -45.08
C VAL A 322 -0.46 41.67 -44.30
N ILE A 323 -0.91 40.41 -44.31
CA ILE A 323 -2.09 39.96 -43.56
C ILE A 323 -1.91 40.25 -42.06
N ARG A 324 -0.73 39.97 -41.49
CA ARG A 324 -0.46 40.21 -40.06
C ARG A 324 -0.52 41.69 -39.71
N GLU A 325 0.10 42.55 -40.50
CA GLU A 325 0.12 43.99 -40.24
C GLU A 325 -1.27 44.62 -40.39
N VAL A 326 -2.04 44.21 -41.42
CA VAL A 326 -3.43 44.64 -41.58
C VAL A 326 -4.28 44.19 -40.39
N ALA A 327 -4.16 42.94 -39.97
CA ALA A 327 -4.87 42.40 -38.82
C ALA A 327 -4.56 43.18 -37.52
N GLN A 328 -3.28 43.46 -37.26
CA GLN A 328 -2.86 44.26 -36.11
C GLN A 328 -3.41 45.68 -36.17
N THR A 329 -3.36 46.32 -37.33
CA THR A 329 -3.86 47.68 -37.54
C THR A 329 -5.35 47.76 -37.27
N VAL A 330 -6.14 46.84 -37.86
CA VAL A 330 -7.59 46.80 -37.65
C VAL A 330 -7.92 46.50 -36.20
N SER A 331 -7.21 45.55 -35.58
CA SER A 331 -7.42 45.23 -34.16
C SER A 331 -7.11 46.43 -33.26
N TYR A 332 -6.09 47.22 -33.57
CA TYR A 332 -5.78 48.44 -32.84
C TYR A 332 -6.87 49.50 -33.02
N VAL A 333 -7.20 49.84 -34.27
CA VAL A 333 -8.15 50.92 -34.60
C VAL A 333 -9.54 50.65 -34.05
N ALA A 334 -10.01 49.40 -34.14
CA ALA A 334 -11.38 49.12 -33.77
C ALA A 334 -11.66 49.20 -32.24
N GLY A 335 -10.65 49.14 -31.35
CA GLY A 335 -10.84 49.35 -29.88
C GLY A 335 -11.06 48.07 -29.02
N ARG A 336 -11.57 48.10 -27.78
CA ARG A 336 -11.72 46.84 -26.99
C ARG A 336 -13.11 46.20 -27.08
N ASP A 337 -14.15 46.97 -27.37
CA ASP A 337 -15.56 46.55 -27.31
C ASP A 337 -16.05 46.01 -28.67
N LYS A 338 -15.27 45.04 -29.13
CA LYS A 338 -15.10 44.52 -30.47
C LYS A 338 -15.15 43.04 -30.74
N VAL A 339 -15.65 42.58 -31.88
CA VAL A 339 -15.20 41.29 -32.41
C VAL A 339 -14.61 41.47 -33.81
N VAL A 340 -13.33 41.13 -33.96
CA VAL A 340 -12.61 41.12 -35.25
C VAL A 340 -12.23 39.69 -35.57
N GLY A 341 -12.47 39.26 -36.81
CA GLY A 341 -12.07 37.95 -37.28
C GLY A 341 -11.57 37.95 -38.71
N ARG A 342 -10.72 36.97 -39.02
CA ARG A 342 -10.35 36.64 -40.40
C ARG A 342 -11.32 35.56 -40.89
N ILE A 343 -12.10 35.89 -41.91
CA ILE A 343 -13.21 35.05 -42.41
C ILE A 343 -12.87 34.33 -43.72
N GLY A 344 -11.80 34.74 -44.40
CA GLY A 344 -11.27 34.15 -45.63
C GLY A 344 -9.74 34.25 -45.73
N GLY A 345 -9.20 34.15 -46.96
CA GLY A 345 -7.75 34.27 -47.21
C GLY A 345 -7.23 35.65 -46.85
N GLU A 346 -7.71 36.67 -47.54
CA GLU A 346 -7.40 38.09 -47.33
C GLU A 346 -8.59 38.88 -46.75
N GLU A 347 -9.67 38.18 -46.43
CA GLU A 347 -10.94 38.75 -45.98
C GLU A 347 -11.06 38.77 -44.45
N PHE A 348 -11.52 39.91 -43.95
CA PHE A 348 -11.71 40.16 -42.53
C PHE A 348 -13.09 40.74 -42.27
N ALA A 349 -13.55 40.61 -41.03
CA ALA A 349 -14.80 41.19 -40.59
C ALA A 349 -14.70 41.76 -39.18
N VAL A 350 -15.49 42.80 -38.93
CA VAL A 350 -15.69 43.41 -37.62
C VAL A 350 -17.17 43.48 -37.32
N VAL A 351 -17.56 43.16 -36.09
CA VAL A 351 -18.91 43.43 -35.59
C VAL A 351 -18.81 44.23 -34.30
N PHE A 352 -19.63 45.28 -34.25
CA PHE A 352 -19.82 46.12 -33.08
C PHE A 352 -21.25 45.95 -32.58
N ASP A 353 -21.42 45.78 -31.28
CA ASP A 353 -22.70 45.93 -30.62
C ASP A 353 -22.80 47.29 -29.94
N ASN A 354 -24.00 47.86 -29.92
CA ASN A 354 -24.33 49.12 -29.25
C ASN A 354 -23.49 50.35 -29.68
N THR A 355 -22.99 50.38 -30.92
CA THR A 355 -22.27 51.53 -31.49
C THR A 355 -23.23 52.54 -32.16
N THR A 356 -22.79 53.78 -32.34
CA THR A 356 -23.52 54.80 -33.14
C THR A 356 -23.10 54.74 -34.60
N PHE A 357 -23.93 55.33 -35.48
CA PHE A 357 -23.62 55.37 -36.91
C PHE A 357 -22.37 56.20 -37.19
N GLU A 358 -22.21 57.31 -36.48
CA GLU A 358 -21.09 58.23 -36.59
C GLU A 358 -19.79 57.55 -36.16
N HIS A 359 -19.83 56.82 -35.04
CA HIS A 359 -18.68 56.08 -34.55
C HIS A 359 -18.29 54.93 -35.50
N ALA A 360 -19.27 54.15 -35.99
CA ALA A 360 -19.01 53.11 -36.98
C ALA A 360 -18.40 53.68 -38.28
N THR A 361 -18.90 54.82 -38.75
CA THR A 361 -18.38 55.52 -39.93
C THR A 361 -16.95 56.01 -39.70
N GLN A 362 -16.68 56.59 -38.54
CA GLN A 362 -15.33 57.04 -38.18
C GLN A 362 -14.35 55.87 -38.18
N ILE A 363 -14.69 54.76 -37.51
CA ILE A 363 -13.83 53.57 -37.44
C ILE A 363 -13.60 52.96 -38.83
N ALA A 364 -14.64 52.85 -39.66
CA ALA A 364 -14.53 52.35 -41.03
C ALA A 364 -13.52 53.15 -41.86
N ASN A 365 -13.62 54.48 -41.85
CA ASN A 365 -12.68 55.35 -42.55
C ASN A 365 -11.28 55.31 -41.94
N GLN A 366 -11.19 55.27 -40.62
CA GLN A 366 -9.92 55.21 -39.91
C GLN A 366 -9.17 53.90 -40.17
N ILE A 367 -9.87 52.78 -40.38
CA ILE A 367 -9.25 51.51 -40.80
C ILE A 367 -8.57 51.68 -42.17
N CYS A 368 -9.29 52.18 -43.18
CA CYS A 368 -8.73 52.40 -44.51
C CYS A 368 -7.51 53.33 -44.46
N GLN A 369 -7.63 54.46 -43.76
CA GLN A 369 -6.54 55.43 -43.60
C GLN A 369 -5.33 54.82 -42.89
N SER A 370 -5.55 54.14 -41.76
CA SER A 370 -4.45 53.59 -40.95
C SER A 370 -3.71 52.46 -41.66
N VAL A 371 -4.41 51.68 -42.50
CA VAL A 371 -3.77 50.64 -43.31
C VAL A 371 -2.93 51.28 -44.43
N ARG A 372 -3.47 52.27 -45.14
CA ARG A 372 -2.77 53.01 -46.20
C ARG A 372 -1.51 53.72 -45.72
N GLU A 373 -1.57 54.34 -44.55
CA GLU A 373 -0.46 55.10 -43.96
C GLU A 373 0.60 54.21 -43.31
N ARG A 374 0.31 52.91 -43.13
CA ARG A 374 1.23 52.00 -42.46
C ARG A 374 2.26 51.45 -43.43
N THR A 375 3.53 51.67 -43.10
CA THR A 375 4.64 51.01 -43.79
C THR A 375 4.72 49.54 -43.34
N ILE A 376 4.18 48.63 -44.14
CA ILE A 376 4.09 47.20 -43.83
C ILE A 376 5.41 46.44 -44.10
N SER A 377 6.15 46.83 -45.14
CA SER A 377 7.45 46.24 -45.47
C SER A 377 8.29 47.21 -46.30
N SER A 378 9.61 47.25 -46.06
CA SER A 378 10.54 48.08 -46.83
C SER A 378 10.74 47.62 -48.28
N ILE A 379 10.17 46.46 -48.64
CA ILE A 379 10.30 45.82 -49.97
C ILE A 379 9.06 46.14 -50.85
N LEU A 380 7.99 46.69 -50.26
CA LEU A 380 6.80 47.11 -51.00
C LEU A 380 7.02 48.55 -51.49
N ASP A 381 7.02 48.73 -52.82
CA ASP A 381 7.13 50.06 -53.45
C ASP A 381 5.83 50.87 -53.33
N ASP A 382 4.70 50.20 -53.14
CA ASP A 382 3.35 50.78 -53.06
C ASP A 382 2.73 50.57 -51.66
N ASN A 383 1.88 51.50 -51.25
CA ASN A 383 1.10 51.37 -50.02
C ASN A 383 0.04 50.27 -50.17
N VAL A 384 -0.11 49.45 -49.13
CA VAL A 384 -1.20 48.47 -49.06
C VAL A 384 -2.50 49.19 -48.68
N THR A 385 -3.57 48.93 -49.41
CA THR A 385 -4.89 49.52 -49.15
C THR A 385 -5.93 48.44 -48.90
N VAL A 386 -7.05 48.83 -48.29
CA VAL A 386 -8.20 47.94 -48.04
C VAL A 386 -9.47 48.60 -48.53
N SER A 387 -10.33 47.79 -49.16
CA SER A 387 -11.70 48.16 -49.47
C SER A 387 -12.62 47.63 -48.39
N LEU A 388 -13.49 48.48 -47.84
CA LEU A 388 -14.33 48.14 -46.69
C LEU A 388 -15.81 48.46 -46.96
N GLY A 389 -16.68 47.55 -46.57
CA GLY A 389 -18.12 47.79 -46.53
C GLY A 389 -18.63 47.79 -45.09
N CYS A 390 -19.37 48.83 -44.69
CA CYS A 390 -19.95 48.95 -43.36
C CYS A 390 -21.49 49.03 -43.45
N ALA A 391 -22.16 47.98 -43.01
CA ALA A 391 -23.60 47.92 -42.87
C ALA A 391 -24.00 48.25 -41.42
N TYR A 392 -24.75 49.34 -41.23
CA TYR A 392 -25.23 49.76 -39.91
C TYR A 392 -26.73 49.54 -39.75
N TYR A 393 -27.14 48.93 -38.65
CA TYR A 393 -28.52 48.53 -38.37
C TYR A 393 -29.03 49.14 -37.07
N LEU A 394 -30.25 49.69 -37.11
CA LEU A 394 -31.07 50.00 -35.93
C LEU A 394 -32.08 48.87 -35.74
N LYS A 395 -32.04 48.18 -34.61
CA LYS A 395 -32.79 46.93 -34.45
C LYS A 395 -34.28 47.13 -34.19
N VAL A 396 -35.12 46.69 -35.14
CA VAL A 396 -36.41 46.02 -34.92
C VAL A 396 -36.56 44.97 -36.05
N ASN A 397 -36.51 43.67 -35.75
CA ASN A 397 -36.80 42.51 -36.64
C ASN A 397 -36.01 42.27 -37.95
N GLN A 398 -34.92 42.98 -38.26
CA GLN A 398 -34.12 42.71 -39.47
C GLN A 398 -33.18 41.49 -39.34
N LYS A 399 -33.15 40.60 -40.34
CA LYS A 399 -32.14 39.53 -40.45
C LYS A 399 -30.81 40.12 -40.86
N ILE A 400 -29.86 40.21 -39.93
CA ILE A 400 -28.52 40.75 -40.17
C ILE A 400 -27.59 39.61 -40.60
N THR A 401 -26.91 39.78 -41.74
CA THR A 401 -25.87 38.87 -42.24
C THR A 401 -24.65 39.66 -42.70
N LEU A 402 -23.54 38.98 -42.97
CA LEU A 402 -22.35 39.61 -43.57
C LEU A 402 -22.57 40.09 -45.01
N THR A 403 -23.64 39.62 -45.67
CA THR A 403 -23.89 39.83 -47.10
C THR A 403 -24.06 41.30 -47.48
N ASP A 404 -24.70 42.10 -46.62
CA ASP A 404 -24.89 43.53 -46.91
C ASP A 404 -23.56 44.30 -46.82
N ALA A 405 -22.73 43.99 -45.82
CA ALA A 405 -21.40 44.57 -45.69
C ALA A 405 -20.48 44.13 -46.85
N ASP A 406 -20.56 42.87 -47.26
CA ASP A 406 -19.84 42.32 -48.42
C ASP A 406 -20.21 43.03 -49.74
N LYS A 407 -21.50 43.29 -49.98
CA LYS A 407 -21.95 44.07 -51.15
C LYS A 407 -21.39 45.49 -51.16
N LEU A 408 -21.34 46.15 -49.99
CA LEU A 408 -20.78 47.49 -49.86
C LEU A 408 -19.25 47.48 -50.08
N MET A 409 -18.56 46.44 -49.59
CA MET A 409 -17.14 46.24 -49.85
C MET A 409 -16.87 46.06 -51.35
N TYR A 410 -17.70 45.26 -52.04
CA TYR A 410 -17.61 45.09 -53.48
C TYR A 410 -17.84 46.41 -54.24
N GLN A 411 -18.76 47.24 -53.76
CA GLN A 411 -18.96 48.60 -54.29
C GLN A 411 -17.71 49.48 -54.08
N ALA A 412 -17.06 49.41 -52.92
CA ALA A 412 -15.82 50.13 -52.65
C ALA A 412 -14.71 49.74 -53.65
N LYS A 413 -14.57 48.43 -53.93
CA LYS A 413 -13.61 47.91 -54.93
C LYS A 413 -13.86 48.43 -56.34
N HIS A 414 -15.14 48.55 -56.75
CA HIS A 414 -15.51 49.05 -58.09
C HIS A 414 -15.41 50.57 -58.21
N SER A 415 -15.48 51.28 -57.09
CA SER A 415 -15.47 52.74 -57.06
C SER A 415 -14.04 53.31 -56.89
N GLY A 416 -13.01 52.51 -57.19
CA GLY A 416 -11.61 52.93 -57.16
C GLY A 416 -10.75 52.33 -56.04
N LYS A 417 -11.29 51.42 -55.22
CA LYS A 417 -10.63 50.79 -54.06
C LYS A 417 -10.24 51.78 -52.95
N ASP A 418 -9.55 51.32 -51.90
CA ASP A 418 -8.96 52.17 -50.86
C ASP A 418 -9.95 53.13 -50.17
N GLN A 419 -11.14 52.61 -49.88
CA GLN A 419 -12.22 53.40 -49.28
C GLN A 419 -13.21 52.52 -48.53
N ALA A 420 -13.94 53.17 -47.63
CA ALA A 420 -15.09 52.58 -46.97
C ALA A 420 -16.39 53.03 -47.63
N VAL A 421 -17.28 52.09 -47.92
CA VAL A 421 -18.67 52.38 -48.30
C VAL A 421 -19.56 52.01 -47.12
N ILE A 422 -20.26 53.02 -46.59
CA ILE A 422 -21.09 52.89 -45.39
C ILE A 422 -22.55 53.11 -45.76
N LYS A 423 -23.44 52.21 -45.31
CA LYS A 423 -24.88 52.36 -45.50
C LYS A 423 -25.64 52.08 -44.21
N ARG A 424 -26.59 52.96 -43.92
CA ARG A 424 -27.58 52.77 -42.87
C ARG A 424 -28.75 51.95 -43.43
N PHE A 425 -29.01 50.82 -42.80
CA PHE A 425 -30.18 50.00 -43.04
C PHE A 425 -31.22 50.32 -41.96
N ALA A 426 -32.28 51.00 -42.38
CA ALA A 426 -33.49 51.15 -41.60
C ALA A 426 -34.58 50.35 -42.30
N GLN A 427 -35.42 49.65 -41.54
CA GLN A 427 -36.66 49.14 -42.10
C GLN A 427 -37.55 50.36 -42.40
N ILE A 428 -37.93 50.53 -43.67
CA ILE A 428 -39.06 51.37 -44.03
C ILE A 428 -40.29 50.58 -43.55
N ASP A 429 -41.03 51.11 -42.58
CA ASP A 429 -42.38 50.63 -42.32
C ASP A 429 -43.18 50.81 -43.61
N SER A 430 -43.70 49.72 -44.13
CA SER A 430 -44.54 49.70 -45.33
C SER A 430 -45.96 50.26 -45.07
N ASP A 431 -46.10 51.24 -44.18
CA ASP A 431 -47.38 51.88 -43.84
C ASP A 431 -47.43 53.38 -44.20
N ASP A 432 -46.32 54.02 -44.60
CA ASP A 432 -46.28 55.48 -44.89
C ASP A 432 -46.22 55.86 -46.39
N VAL A 433 -46.75 55.03 -47.29
CA VAL A 433 -46.97 55.40 -48.71
C VAL A 433 -48.45 55.66 -49.04
N ALA A 434 -49.32 55.79 -48.03
CA ALA A 434 -50.77 55.98 -48.26
C ALA A 434 -51.34 57.36 -47.83
N TYR A 435 -50.52 58.37 -47.57
CA TYR A 435 -51.01 59.74 -47.34
C TYR A 435 -50.13 60.75 -48.07
N LEU A 436 -50.34 60.90 -49.39
CA LEU A 436 -50.12 62.12 -50.19
C LEU A 436 -50.43 61.82 -51.68
N ALA A 437 -51.69 61.48 -51.97
CA ALA A 437 -52.28 61.59 -53.30
C ALA A 437 -53.72 62.09 -53.18
#